data_AF-A0A7V0ZMD5-F1
#
_entry.id   AF-A0A7V0ZMD5-F1
#
_cell.length_a   1.000
_cell.length_b   1.000
_cell.length_c   1.000
_cell.angle_alpha   90.00
_cell.angle_beta   90.00
_cell.angle_gamma   90.00
#
_symmetry.space_group_name_H-M   'P 1'
#
loop_
_entity.id
_entity.type
_entity.pdbx_description
1 polymer ?
#
loop_
_entity_poly.entity_id
_entity_poly.type
_entity_poly.pdbx_seq_one_letter_code
_entity_poly.pdbx_strand_id
1 'polypeptide(L)'
;DCLNVGDEVAQWIERLGIAIPQADNKWYGEPGAELRDEFMLQARLMDLDALTDPSSSEPLSERFWRRYGESAFGLLERIREDESCVELLIENAEYTRCEIELAARREMIVKLEDFMRRRSKIEQVVRREDLEKAPGLREACDILFEGGAQERLREYLGKQS
;
A
#
# COMPACT_ATOMS: atom_id res chain seq x y z
N ASP A 1 -8.01 -8.89 -22.41
CA ASP A 1 -7.47 -9.18 -21.07
C ASP A 1 -6.03 -8.69 -21.04
N CYS A 2 -5.61 -7.98 -20.00
CA CYS A 2 -4.24 -7.45 -19.87
C CYS A 2 -3.20 -8.57 -19.87
N LEU A 3 -3.57 -9.78 -19.43
CA LEU A 3 -2.70 -10.97 -19.48
C LEU A 3 -2.42 -11.38 -20.93
N ASN A 4 -3.48 -11.62 -21.72
CA ASN A 4 -3.33 -12.03 -23.13
C ASN A 4 -2.56 -10.99 -23.96
N VAL A 5 -2.79 -9.70 -23.72
CA VAL A 5 -2.05 -8.63 -24.42
C VAL A 5 -0.57 -8.65 -24.05
N GLY A 6 -0.24 -8.95 -22.80
CA GLY A 6 1.15 -9.13 -22.35
C GLY A 6 1.84 -10.29 -23.07
N ASP A 7 1.16 -11.44 -23.16
CA ASP A 7 1.69 -12.63 -23.84
C ASP A 7 1.90 -12.39 -25.34
N GLU A 8 0.98 -11.69 -26.01
CA GLU A 8 1.13 -11.31 -27.41
C GLU A 8 2.35 -10.41 -27.64
N VAL A 9 2.55 -9.40 -26.80
CA VAL A 9 3.71 -8.48 -26.90
C VAL A 9 5.01 -9.24 -26.65
N ALA A 10 5.04 -10.15 -25.67
CA ALA A 10 6.19 -11.01 -25.39
C ALA A 10 6.56 -11.86 -26.64
N GLN A 11 5.57 -12.47 -27.29
CA GLN A 11 5.80 -13.23 -28.52
C GLN A 11 6.40 -12.37 -29.66
N TRP A 12 5.99 -11.10 -29.78
CA TRP A 12 6.58 -10.18 -30.76
C TRP A 12 8.03 -9.83 -30.42
N ILE A 13 8.36 -9.63 -29.15
CA ILE A 13 9.72 -9.33 -28.69
C ILE A 13 10.66 -10.53 -28.95
N GLU A 14 10.21 -11.76 -28.71
CA GLU A 14 10.97 -12.96 -29.06
C GLU A 14 11.23 -13.06 -30.57
N ARG A 15 10.23 -12.76 -31.40
CA ARG A 15 10.37 -12.72 -32.87
C ARG A 15 11.40 -11.69 -33.35
N LEU A 16 11.67 -10.66 -32.56
CA LEU A 16 12.71 -9.66 -32.82
C LEU A 16 14.11 -10.14 -32.37
N GLY A 17 14.23 -11.36 -31.86
CA GLY A 17 15.50 -11.95 -31.41
C GLY A 17 15.92 -11.52 -30.00
N ILE A 18 15.03 -10.89 -29.23
CA ILE A 18 15.27 -10.49 -27.86
C ILE A 18 14.81 -11.62 -26.94
N ALA A 19 15.72 -12.22 -26.19
CA ALA A 19 15.39 -13.29 -25.25
C ALA A 19 14.54 -12.75 -24.09
N ILE A 20 13.42 -13.42 -23.80
CA ILE A 20 12.57 -13.08 -22.66
C ILE A 20 12.98 -13.94 -21.46
N PRO A 21 13.56 -13.33 -20.41
CA PRO A 21 13.85 -14.06 -19.20
C PRO A 21 12.53 -14.42 -18.49
N GLN A 22 12.45 -15.66 -17.99
CA GLN A 22 11.35 -16.12 -17.14
C GLN A 22 9.95 -16.03 -17.78
N ALA A 23 9.81 -16.45 -19.04
CA ALA A 23 8.54 -16.42 -19.79
C ALA A 23 7.36 -17.11 -19.07
N ASP A 24 7.61 -18.14 -18.26
CA ASP A 24 6.58 -18.87 -17.52
C ASP A 24 6.26 -18.29 -16.13
N ASN A 25 6.87 -17.17 -15.76
CA ASN A 25 6.67 -16.59 -14.43
C ASN A 25 5.28 -15.95 -14.31
N LYS A 26 4.55 -16.33 -13.26
CA LYS A 26 3.23 -15.77 -12.97
C LYS A 26 3.39 -14.52 -12.14
N TRP A 27 3.14 -13.37 -12.76
CA TRP A 27 3.13 -12.07 -12.10
C TRP A 27 1.74 -11.69 -11.54
N TYR A 28 0.75 -12.59 -11.68
CA TYR A 28 -0.64 -12.40 -11.29
C TYR A 28 -1.11 -13.51 -10.34
N GLY A 29 -2.14 -13.20 -9.55
CA GLY A 29 -2.71 -14.11 -8.55
C GLY A 29 -2.21 -13.84 -7.13
N GLU A 30 -2.79 -14.55 -6.17
CA GLU A 30 -2.34 -14.49 -4.78
C GLU A 30 -1.06 -15.31 -4.59
N PRO A 31 -0.19 -14.94 -3.64
CA PRO A 31 0.92 -15.78 -3.21
C PRO A 31 0.41 -17.16 -2.75
N GLY A 32 1.29 -18.17 -2.80
CA GLY A 32 0.92 -19.56 -2.45
C GLY A 32 0.26 -19.69 -1.06
N ALA A 33 -0.68 -20.62 -0.92
CA ALA A 33 -1.45 -20.82 0.31
C ALA A 33 -0.57 -21.06 1.55
N GLU A 34 0.60 -21.68 1.38
CA GLU A 34 1.59 -21.90 2.45
C GLU A 34 2.11 -20.58 3.04
N LEU A 35 2.40 -19.57 2.19
CA LEU A 35 2.83 -18.24 2.64
C LEU A 35 1.72 -17.52 3.39
N ARG A 36 0.47 -17.70 2.96
CA ARG A 36 -0.70 -17.15 3.67
C ARG A 36 -0.81 -17.74 5.06
N ASP A 37 -0.71 -19.06 5.17
CA ASP A 37 -0.83 -19.75 6.46
C ASP A 37 0.32 -19.36 7.41
N GLU A 38 1.54 -19.20 6.89
CA GLU A 38 2.68 -18.68 7.63
C GLU A 38 2.44 -17.24 8.12
N PHE A 39 1.99 -16.35 7.24
CA PHE A 39 1.65 -14.97 7.60
C PHE A 39 0.59 -14.93 8.71
N MET A 40 -0.48 -15.70 8.56
CA MET A 40 -1.57 -15.77 9.54
C MET A 40 -1.11 -16.35 10.87
N LEU A 41 -0.17 -17.31 10.85
CA LEU A 41 0.45 -17.80 12.09
C LEU A 41 1.26 -16.70 12.78
N GLN A 42 2.09 -15.96 12.05
CA GLN A 42 2.89 -14.87 12.63
C GLN A 42 2.02 -13.74 13.17
N ALA A 43 0.97 -13.34 12.44
CA ALA A 43 0.01 -12.32 12.87
C ALA A 43 -0.68 -12.72 14.18
N ARG A 44 -1.10 -13.99 14.32
CA ARG A 44 -1.69 -14.50 15.57
C ARG A 44 -0.69 -14.54 16.72
N LEU A 45 0.56 -14.94 16.48
CA LEU A 45 1.58 -15.04 17.53
C LEU A 45 1.98 -13.69 18.12
N MET A 46 1.82 -12.60 17.35
CA MET A 46 2.05 -11.23 17.83
C MET A 46 0.76 -10.50 18.23
N ASP A 47 -0.37 -11.20 18.26
CA ASP A 47 -1.69 -10.64 18.57
C ASP A 47 -2.05 -9.41 17.72
N LEU A 48 -1.69 -9.43 16.43
CA LEU A 48 -1.85 -8.30 15.51
C LEU A 48 -3.29 -7.76 15.49
N ASP A 49 -4.27 -8.65 15.53
CA ASP A 49 -5.67 -8.26 15.40
C ASP A 49 -6.19 -7.53 16.65
N ALA A 50 -5.55 -7.69 17.81
CA ALA A 50 -5.84 -6.89 19.00
C ALA A 50 -5.43 -5.41 18.84
N LEU A 51 -4.52 -5.11 17.90
CA LEU A 51 -4.12 -3.75 17.53
C LEU A 51 -5.04 -3.12 16.48
N THR A 52 -6.07 -3.84 16.03
CA THR A 52 -7.03 -3.31 15.05
C THR A 52 -7.81 -2.15 15.65
N ASP A 53 -7.76 -1.00 14.99
CA ASP A 53 -8.55 0.16 15.40
C ASP A 53 -10.06 -0.18 15.41
N PRO A 54 -10.83 0.17 16.47
CA PRO A 54 -12.25 -0.18 16.59
C PRO A 54 -13.14 0.37 15.47
N SER A 55 -12.70 1.41 14.75
CA SER A 55 -13.40 1.96 13.58
C SER A 55 -13.19 1.14 12.31
N SER A 56 -12.21 0.23 12.30
CA SER A 56 -11.89 -0.62 11.14
C SER A 56 -12.95 -1.70 10.95
N SER A 57 -13.28 -1.98 9.69
CA SER A 57 -14.34 -2.94 9.32
C SER A 57 -13.89 -4.40 9.30
N GLU A 58 -12.58 -4.65 9.23
CA GLU A 58 -11.95 -5.96 9.18
C GLU A 58 -10.67 -6.01 10.04
N PRO A 59 -10.26 -7.19 10.53
CA PRO A 59 -9.00 -7.35 11.26
C PRO A 59 -7.77 -6.98 10.42
N LEU A 60 -6.72 -6.46 11.07
CA LEU A 60 -5.48 -6.06 10.40
C LEU A 60 -4.83 -7.23 9.63
N SER A 61 -4.86 -8.45 10.17
CA SER A 61 -4.28 -9.63 9.52
C SER A 61 -4.92 -9.91 8.15
N GLU A 62 -6.24 -9.91 8.07
CA GLU A 62 -6.97 -10.12 6.82
C GLU A 62 -6.73 -8.97 5.83
N ARG A 63 -6.79 -7.72 6.32
CA ARG A 63 -6.60 -6.54 5.48
C ARG A 63 -5.22 -6.50 4.85
N PHE A 64 -4.18 -6.75 5.65
CA PHE A 64 -2.80 -6.69 5.20
C PHE A 64 -2.50 -7.77 4.17
N TRP A 65 -2.94 -9.01 4.42
CA TRP A 65 -2.76 -10.08 3.44
C TRP A 65 -3.46 -9.77 2.12
N ARG A 66 -4.73 -9.35 2.18
CA ARG A 66 -5.55 -9.04 1.01
C ARG A 66 -4.98 -7.89 0.17
N ARG A 67 -4.36 -6.90 0.79
CA ARG A 67 -3.80 -5.72 0.10
C ARG A 67 -2.37 -5.93 -0.39
N TYR A 68 -1.54 -6.60 0.39
CA TYR A 68 -0.08 -6.58 0.19
C TYR A 68 0.53 -7.96 -0.10
N GLY A 69 -0.22 -9.05 0.12
CA GLY A 69 0.26 -10.42 -0.05
C GLY A 69 1.56 -10.66 0.70
N GLU A 70 2.58 -11.18 0.00
CA GLU A 70 3.92 -11.41 0.56
C GLU A 70 4.58 -10.13 1.11
N SER A 71 4.23 -8.95 0.58
CA SER A 71 4.76 -7.70 1.10
C SER A 71 4.28 -7.38 2.53
N ALA A 72 3.20 -8.03 2.98
CA ALA A 72 2.63 -7.86 4.32
C ALA A 72 3.58 -8.34 5.43
N PHE A 73 4.51 -9.26 5.15
CA PHE A 73 5.54 -9.67 6.12
C PHE A 73 6.38 -8.46 6.59
N GLY A 74 6.67 -7.52 5.68
CA GLY A 74 7.36 -6.29 6.03
C GLY A 74 6.59 -5.39 7.01
N LEU A 75 5.25 -5.48 7.00
CA LEU A 75 4.41 -4.76 7.98
C LEU A 75 4.53 -5.41 9.36
N LEU A 76 4.53 -6.74 9.44
CA LEU A 76 4.71 -7.44 10.73
C LEU A 76 6.04 -7.07 11.38
N GLU A 77 7.13 -7.08 10.61
CA GLU A 77 8.45 -6.68 11.10
C GLU A 77 8.46 -5.23 11.58
N ARG A 78 7.87 -4.31 10.82
CA ARG A 78 7.80 -2.90 11.22
C ARG A 78 7.01 -2.71 12.52
N ILE A 79 5.92 -3.46 12.72
CA ILE A 79 5.09 -3.39 13.92
C ILE A 79 5.80 -4.00 15.13
N ARG A 80 6.60 -5.06 14.93
CA ARG A 80 7.46 -5.62 15.99
C ARG A 80 8.51 -4.61 16.47
N GLU A 81 9.03 -3.78 15.56
CA GLU A 81 9.96 -2.70 15.91
C GLU A 81 9.26 -1.54 16.62
N ASP A 82 8.05 -1.20 16.19
CA ASP A 82 7.28 -0.07 16.69
C ASP A 82 5.77 -0.30 16.52
N GLU A 83 5.11 -0.69 17.62
CA GLU A 83 3.67 -0.98 17.63
C GLU A 83 2.83 0.25 17.28
N SER A 84 3.29 1.48 17.56
CA SER A 84 2.54 2.71 17.26
C SER A 84 2.31 2.90 15.75
N CYS A 85 3.06 2.18 14.90
CA CYS A 85 2.90 2.25 13.47
C CYS A 85 1.60 1.61 12.95
N VAL A 86 0.83 0.92 13.80
CA VAL A 86 -0.52 0.42 13.47
C VAL A 86 -1.60 1.50 13.58
N GLU A 87 -1.30 2.65 14.16
CA GLU A 87 -2.25 3.75 14.29
C GLU A 87 -2.68 4.25 12.91
N LEU A 88 -3.98 4.52 12.77
CA LEU A 88 -4.55 5.11 11.56
C LEU A 88 -4.03 6.53 11.42
N LEU A 89 -3.36 6.81 10.30
CA LEU A 89 -2.77 8.14 10.10
C LEU A 89 -3.87 9.16 9.82
N ILE A 90 -4.81 8.82 8.93
CA ILE A 90 -5.95 9.67 8.58
C ILE A 90 -7.20 9.02 9.17
N GLU A 91 -7.86 9.71 10.11
CA GLU A 91 -9.12 9.24 10.70
C GLU A 91 -10.16 8.94 9.60
N ASN A 92 -10.87 7.82 9.72
CA ASN A 92 -11.80 7.29 8.72
C ASN A 92 -11.16 6.80 7.40
N ALA A 93 -9.83 6.82 7.29
CA ALA A 93 -9.11 6.05 6.31
C ALA A 93 -8.54 4.80 6.97
N GLU A 94 -8.86 3.63 6.43
CA GLU A 94 -8.29 2.35 6.87
C GLU A 94 -6.83 2.19 6.39
N TYR A 95 -5.97 3.16 6.67
CA TYR A 95 -4.54 3.19 6.34
C TYR A 95 -3.71 3.54 7.57
N THR A 96 -2.88 2.59 7.99
CA THR A 96 -1.95 2.79 9.10
C THR A 96 -0.69 3.53 8.65
N ARG A 97 0.10 4.00 9.63
CA ARG A 97 1.44 4.54 9.37
C ARG A 97 2.34 3.54 8.64
N CYS A 98 2.39 2.27 9.07
CA CYS A 98 3.26 1.27 8.45
C CYS A 98 2.87 0.95 6.99
N GLU A 99 1.57 1.02 6.65
CA GLU A 99 1.11 0.89 5.26
C GLU A 99 1.67 2.01 4.37
N ILE A 100 1.71 3.25 4.88
CA ILE A 100 2.23 4.40 4.15
C ILE A 100 3.75 4.30 3.98
N GLU A 101 4.46 3.88 5.03
CA GLU A 101 5.90 3.62 4.95
C GLU A 101 6.23 2.52 3.92
N LEU A 102 5.43 1.45 3.86
CA LEU A 102 5.58 0.40 2.86
C LEU A 102 5.35 0.94 1.45
N ALA A 103 4.30 1.73 1.25
CA ALA A 103 3.99 2.35 -0.03
C ALA A 103 5.11 3.31 -0.49
N ALA A 104 5.66 4.12 0.43
CA ALA A 104 6.78 5.01 0.16
C ALA A 104 8.01 4.23 -0.37
N ARG A 105 8.30 3.06 0.22
CA ARG A 105 9.46 2.24 -0.15
C ARG A 105 9.28 1.47 -1.47
N ARG A 106 8.04 1.12 -1.84
CA ARG A 106 7.77 0.17 -2.95
C ARG A 106 7.09 0.76 -4.17
N GLU A 107 6.26 1.79 -4.01
CA GLU A 107 5.31 2.18 -5.05
C GLU A 107 5.74 3.39 -5.90
N MET A 108 6.95 3.91 -5.68
CA MET A 108 7.52 5.06 -6.39
C MET A 108 6.55 6.24 -6.49
N ILE A 109 5.99 6.64 -5.34
CA ILE A 109 5.02 7.72 -5.25
C ILE A 109 5.76 9.05 -5.44
N VAL A 110 5.43 9.77 -6.52
CA VAL A 110 6.05 11.07 -6.85
C VAL A 110 5.16 12.28 -6.55
N LYS A 111 3.85 12.04 -6.35
CA LYS A 111 2.83 13.07 -6.08
C LYS A 111 1.88 12.56 -5.02
N LEU A 112 1.44 13.43 -4.11
CA LEU A 112 0.50 13.03 -3.06
C LEU A 112 -0.84 12.54 -3.63
N GLU A 113 -1.33 13.18 -4.68
CA GLU A 113 -2.54 12.76 -5.41
C GLU A 113 -2.47 11.30 -5.89
N ASP A 114 -1.27 10.83 -6.28
CA ASP A 114 -1.08 9.44 -6.70
C ASP A 114 -1.41 8.47 -5.56
N PHE A 115 -0.85 8.75 -4.38
CA PHE A 115 -1.12 7.96 -3.20
C PHE A 115 -2.60 8.04 -2.82
N MET A 116 -3.12 9.26 -2.63
CA MET A 116 -4.46 9.52 -2.14
C MET A 116 -5.59 8.95 -3.01
N ARG A 117 -5.40 8.95 -4.34
CA ARG A 117 -6.43 8.53 -5.29
C ARG A 117 -6.22 7.13 -5.87
N ARG A 118 -4.98 6.74 -6.20
CA ARG A 118 -4.70 5.50 -6.96
C ARG A 118 -4.22 4.35 -6.07
N ARG A 119 -3.48 4.64 -5.00
CA ARG A 119 -2.92 3.61 -4.10
C ARG A 119 -3.82 3.33 -2.92
N SER A 120 -4.25 4.39 -2.23
CA SER A 120 -5.03 4.27 -1.00
C SER A 120 -6.53 4.46 -1.19
N LYS A 121 -6.95 5.17 -2.25
CA LYS A 121 -8.35 5.57 -2.53
C LYS A 121 -9.00 6.37 -1.39
N ILE A 122 -8.21 6.97 -0.51
CA ILE A 122 -8.68 7.77 0.63
C ILE A 122 -9.59 8.92 0.15
N GLU A 123 -9.25 9.56 -0.96
CA GLU A 123 -10.07 10.62 -1.58
C GLU A 123 -11.48 10.16 -1.98
N GLN A 124 -11.72 8.86 -2.13
CA GLN A 124 -13.01 8.31 -2.53
C GLN A 124 -13.92 7.99 -1.34
N VAL A 125 -13.37 7.97 -0.12
CA VAL A 125 -14.08 7.56 1.09
C VAL A 125 -14.11 8.64 2.18
N VAL A 126 -13.19 9.61 2.14
CA VAL A 126 -13.15 10.74 3.08
C VAL A 126 -13.51 12.04 2.36
N ARG A 127 -14.33 12.88 3.01
CA ARG A 127 -14.68 14.18 2.45
C ARG A 127 -13.44 15.08 2.42
N ARG A 128 -13.38 15.92 1.39
CA ARG A 128 -12.27 16.85 1.20
C ARG A 128 -12.04 17.77 2.41
N GLU A 129 -13.11 18.34 2.95
CA GLU A 129 -13.04 19.26 4.09
C GLU A 129 -12.45 18.61 5.35
N ASP A 130 -12.59 17.29 5.47
CA ASP A 130 -12.01 16.50 6.55
C ASP A 130 -10.54 16.18 6.24
N LEU A 131 -10.20 15.85 4.99
CA LEU A 131 -8.81 15.63 4.56
C LEU A 131 -7.93 16.87 4.74
N GLU A 132 -8.45 18.05 4.40
CA GLU A 132 -7.70 19.31 4.53
C GLU A 132 -7.36 19.65 6.00
N LYS A 133 -8.16 19.16 6.94
CA LYS A 133 -7.97 19.38 8.38
C LYS A 133 -7.28 18.21 9.07
N ALA A 134 -7.16 17.07 8.40
CA ALA A 134 -6.58 15.86 8.97
C ALA A 134 -5.08 16.06 9.24
N PRO A 135 -4.62 15.96 10.50
CA PRO A 135 -3.18 16.04 10.81
C PRO A 135 -2.39 14.95 10.08
N GLY A 136 -3.01 13.78 9.91
CA GLY A 136 -2.46 12.65 9.18
C GLY A 136 -2.09 12.91 7.73
N LEU A 137 -2.72 13.87 7.06
CA LEU A 137 -2.38 14.19 5.67
C LEU A 137 -0.98 14.78 5.58
N ARG A 138 -0.60 15.63 6.53
CA ARG A 138 0.73 16.22 6.61
C ARG A 138 1.76 15.16 6.93
N GLU A 139 1.46 14.30 7.89
CA GLU A 139 2.34 13.21 8.28
C GLU A 139 2.54 12.19 7.14
N ALA A 140 1.49 11.88 6.38
CA ALA A 140 1.60 11.06 5.17
C ALA A 140 2.56 11.69 4.15
N CYS A 141 2.51 13.01 3.98
CA CYS A 141 3.46 13.71 3.10
C CYS A 141 4.89 13.62 3.60
N ASP A 142 5.10 13.75 4.91
CA ASP A 142 6.43 13.68 5.52
C ASP A 142 7.04 12.27 5.35
N ILE A 143 6.22 11.22 5.45
CA ILE A 143 6.63 9.83 5.20
C ILE A 143 6.92 9.57 3.71
N LEU A 144 6.07 10.09 2.81
CA LEU A 144 6.17 9.84 1.37
C LEU A 144 7.28 10.66 0.68
N PHE A 145 7.62 11.85 1.21
CA PHE A 145 8.47 12.82 0.52
C PHE A 145 9.53 13.42 1.45
N GLU A 146 10.61 12.68 1.69
CA GLU A 146 11.77 13.18 2.44
C GLU A 146 12.29 14.51 1.87
N GLY A 147 12.24 15.58 2.68
CA GLY A 147 12.70 16.92 2.31
C GLY A 147 11.78 17.74 1.39
N GLY A 148 10.72 17.14 0.83
CA GLY A 148 9.80 17.78 -0.13
C GLY A 148 8.33 17.85 0.29
N ALA A 149 7.99 17.35 1.48
CA ALA A 149 6.61 17.18 1.94
C ALA A 149 5.75 18.45 1.88
N GLN A 150 6.29 19.61 2.30
CA GLN A 150 5.56 20.89 2.28
C GLN A 150 5.19 21.35 0.87
N GLU A 151 6.06 21.09 -0.11
CA GLU A 151 5.80 21.44 -1.50
C GLU A 151 4.71 20.54 -2.07
N ARG A 152 4.83 19.21 -1.85
CA ARG A 152 3.86 18.23 -2.33
C ARG A 152 2.48 18.40 -1.72
N LEU A 153 2.41 18.72 -0.42
CA LEU A 153 1.15 19.02 0.25
C LEU A 153 0.48 20.26 -0.35
N ARG A 154 1.23 21.34 -0.59
CA ARG A 154 0.70 22.55 -1.24
C ARG A 154 0.26 22.29 -2.69
N GLU A 155 1.03 21.51 -3.44
CA GLU A 155 0.68 21.10 -4.81
C GLU A 155 -0.68 20.36 -4.81
N TYR A 156 -0.87 19.43 -3.88
CA TYR A 156 -2.11 18.67 -3.75
C TYR A 156 -3.31 19.55 -3.41
N LEU A 157 -3.19 20.39 -2.38
CA LEU A 157 -4.26 21.29 -1.95
C LEU A 157 -4.60 22.35 -3.02
N GLY A 158 -3.59 22.83 -3.76
CA GLY A 158 -3.77 23.87 -4.78
C GLY A 158 -4.34 23.38 -6.12
N LYS A 159 -4.18 22.10 -6.47
CA LYS A 159 -4.70 21.54 -7.73
C LYS A 159 -6.18 21.26 -7.74
N GLN A 160 -6.82 21.19 -6.58
CA GLN A 160 -8.23 20.86 -6.49
C GLN A 160 -9.13 22.13 -6.43
N SER A 161 -8.62 23.34 -6.70
CA SER A 161 -9.42 24.57 -6.84
C SER A 161 -9.98 24.78 -8.24
#